data_AF-A0A948F1P7-F1
#
_entry.id   AF-A0A948F1P7-F1
#
_cell.length_a   1.000
_cell.length_b   1.000
_cell.length_c   1.000
_cell.angle_alpha   90.00
_cell.angle_beta   90.00
_cell.angle_gamma   90.00
#
_symmetry.space_group_name_H-M   'P 1'
#
loop_
_entity.id
_entity.type
_entity.pdbx_description
1 polymer ?
#
loop_
_entity_poly.entity_id
_entity_poly.type
_entity_poly.pdbx_seq_one_letter_code
_entity_poly.pdbx_strand_id
1 'polypeptide(L)'
;MQRKIRYFEMQHERNPHSRHFIPLADLTRRTGGNAQAIELLNGGLVRCPDSLSARWLLGLCLLESGERKAASEQLRRVLERDPDHTLAAAALA
;
A
#
# COMPACT_ATOMS: atom_id res chain seq x y z
N MET A 1 1.90 19.95 7.33
CA MET A 1 2.07 18.67 6.58
C MET A 1 3.35 17.90 6.96
N GLN A 2 4.56 18.50 6.90
CA GLN A 2 5.83 17.78 7.09
C GLN A 2 6.05 17.12 8.48
N ARG A 3 5.38 17.61 9.52
CA ARG A 3 5.53 17.10 10.90
C ARG A 3 4.94 15.70 11.12
N LYS A 4 3.92 15.31 10.33
CA LYS A 4 3.21 14.02 10.47
C LYS A 4 3.99 12.87 9.82
N ILE A 5 4.63 13.12 8.68
CA ILE A 5 5.48 12.14 7.99
C ILE A 5 6.64 11.74 8.90
N ARG A 6 7.35 12.74 9.46
CA ARG A 6 8.45 12.52 10.40
C ARG A 6 8.02 11.78 11.68
N TYR A 7 6.81 12.03 12.16
CA TYR A 7 6.24 11.29 13.30
C TYR A 7 6.05 9.81 12.96
N PHE A 8 5.51 9.48 11.78
CA PHE A 8 5.33 8.09 11.38
C PHE A 8 6.65 7.39 11.00
N GLU A 9 7.63 8.09 10.43
CA GLU A 9 8.99 7.57 10.21
C GLU A 9 9.67 7.20 11.53
N MET A 10 9.61 8.09 12.52
CA MET A 10 10.18 7.87 13.86
C MET A 10 9.46 6.73 14.62
N GLN A 11 8.16 6.54 14.38
CA GLN A 11 7.42 5.40 14.94
C GLN A 11 7.70 4.09 14.18
N HIS A 12 7.99 4.15 12.88
CA HIS A 12 8.40 2.99 12.10
C HIS A 12 9.76 2.45 12.57
N GLU A 13 10.71 3.34 12.88
CA GLU A 13 11.99 2.98 13.49
C GLU A 13 11.83 2.36 14.89
N ARG A 14 10.81 2.79 15.66
CA ARG A 14 10.58 2.31 17.04
C ARG A 14 9.79 1.01 17.11
N ASN A 15 9.01 0.66 16.08
CA ASN A 15 8.29 -0.61 16.04
C ASN A 15 8.13 -1.12 14.60
N PRO A 16 9.19 -1.71 14.02
CA PRO A 16 9.23 -2.14 12.61
C PRO A 16 8.15 -3.18 12.26
N HIS A 17 7.59 -3.86 13.27
CA HIS A 17 6.57 -4.91 13.12
C HIS A 17 5.14 -4.38 13.08
N SER A 18 4.91 -3.09 13.34
CA SER A 18 3.57 -2.53 13.41
C SER A 18 2.99 -2.27 12.00
N ARG A 19 1.68 -2.55 11.80
CA ARG A 19 0.92 -2.26 10.55
C ARG A 19 0.81 -0.76 10.21
N HIS A 20 1.58 0.10 10.87
CA HIS A 20 1.58 1.56 10.72
C HIS A 20 2.13 2.04 9.37
N PHE A 21 2.73 1.15 8.56
CA PHE A 21 3.16 1.48 7.21
C PHE A 21 1.98 1.72 6.24
N ILE A 22 0.80 1.12 6.48
CA ILE A 22 -0.37 1.28 5.59
C ILE A 22 -0.93 2.71 5.68
N PRO A 23 -1.25 3.28 6.86
CA PRO A 23 -1.69 4.67 6.95
C PRO A 23 -0.64 5.67 6.48
N LEU A 24 0.65 5.39 6.71
CA LEU A 24 1.74 6.22 6.23
C LEU A 24 1.79 6.22 4.69
N ALA A 25 1.73 5.05 4.06
CA ALA A 25 1.74 4.93 2.61
C ALA A 25 0.53 5.62 1.97
N ASP A 26 -0.68 5.51 2.54
CA ASP A 26 -1.86 6.20 2.01
C ASP A 26 -1.70 7.73 2.10
N LEU A 27 -1.15 8.23 3.20
CA LEU A 27 -0.86 9.66 3.34
C LEU A 27 0.17 10.12 2.31
N THR A 28 1.27 9.38 2.16
CA THR A 28 2.35 9.70 1.22
C THR A 28 1.85 9.70 -0.22
N ARG A 29 1.04 8.71 -0.60
CA ARG A 29 0.37 8.62 -1.90
C ARG A 29 -0.50 9.85 -2.18
N ARG A 30 -1.37 10.23 -1.25
CA ARG A 30 -2.23 11.42 -1.37
C ARG A 30 -1.47 12.74 -1.51
N THR A 31 -0.24 12.79 -1.01
CA THR A 31 0.64 13.96 -1.15
C THR A 31 1.49 13.95 -2.44
N GLY A 32 1.23 13.02 -3.37
CA GLY A 32 1.92 12.89 -4.66
C GLY A 32 3.17 12.01 -4.62
N GLY A 33 3.45 11.35 -3.48
CA GLY A 33 4.60 10.49 -3.28
C GLY A 33 4.35 9.03 -3.65
N ASN A 34 3.84 8.75 -4.86
CA ASN A 34 3.46 7.38 -5.23
C ASN A 34 4.64 6.39 -5.15
N ALA A 35 5.84 6.80 -5.58
CA ALA A 35 7.05 5.97 -5.50
C ALA A 35 7.41 5.61 -4.04
N GLN A 36 7.41 6.60 -3.15
CA GLN A 36 7.70 6.39 -1.73
C GLN A 36 6.61 5.53 -1.05
N ALA A 37 5.33 5.70 -1.43
CA ALA A 37 4.26 4.86 -0.94
C ALA A 37 4.44 3.39 -1.38
N ILE A 38 4.85 3.15 -2.62
CA ILE A 38 5.16 1.82 -3.15
C ILE A 38 6.31 1.17 -2.36
N GLU A 39 7.40 1.89 -2.10
CA GLU A 39 8.53 1.39 -1.31
C GLU A 39 8.12 1.00 0.11
N LEU A 40 7.36 1.87 0.78
CA LEU A 40 6.83 1.61 2.12
C LEU A 40 5.95 0.36 2.17
N LEU A 41 5.10 0.18 1.16
CA LEU A 41 4.20 -0.97 1.06
C LEU A 41 4.94 -2.25 0.74
N ASN A 42 5.90 -2.22 -0.19
CA ASN A 42 6.75 -3.37 -0.49
C ASN A 42 7.54 -3.81 0.75
N GLY A 43 8.18 -2.88 1.46
CA GLY A 43 8.88 -3.18 2.70
C GLY A 43 7.95 -3.70 3.80
N GLY A 44 6.74 -3.16 3.92
CA GLY A 44 5.72 -3.63 4.85
C GLY A 44 5.21 -5.03 4.54
N LEU A 45 5.01 -5.35 3.26
CA LEU A 45 4.54 -6.66 2.79
C LEU A 45 5.58 -7.76 3.01
N VAL A 46 6.88 -7.46 3.06
CA VAL A 46 7.90 -8.44 3.48
C VAL A 46 7.63 -8.95 4.90
N ARG A 47 7.15 -8.09 5.80
CA ARG A 47 6.85 -8.43 7.21
C ARG A 47 5.41 -8.89 7.43
N CYS A 48 4.49 -8.43 6.59
CA CYS A 48 3.06 -8.75 6.65
C CYS A 48 2.56 -9.22 5.28
N PRO A 49 3.03 -10.39 4.79
CA PRO A 49 2.75 -10.85 3.43
C PRO A 49 1.27 -11.08 3.13
N ASP A 50 0.48 -11.37 4.16
CA ASP A 50 -0.95 -11.66 4.05
C ASP A 50 -1.85 -10.42 4.20
N SER A 51 -1.26 -9.23 4.31
CA SER A 51 -2.05 -8.00 4.47
C SER A 51 -2.74 -7.62 3.16
N LEU A 52 -4.02 -8.01 3.03
CA LEU A 52 -4.87 -7.65 1.89
C LEU A 52 -4.99 -6.13 1.73
N SER A 53 -5.13 -5.38 2.83
CA SER A 53 -5.20 -3.91 2.79
C SER A 53 -3.92 -3.27 2.24
N ALA A 54 -2.74 -3.83 2.56
CA ALA A 54 -1.48 -3.36 2.00
C ALA A 54 -1.35 -3.69 0.50
N ARG A 55 -1.78 -4.89 0.08
CA ARG A 55 -1.80 -5.28 -1.34
C ARG A 55 -2.78 -4.44 -2.16
N TRP A 56 -3.96 -4.16 -1.63
CA TRP A 56 -4.93 -3.24 -2.23
C TRP A 56 -4.33 -1.85 -2.44
N LEU A 57 -3.77 -1.26 -1.38
CA LEU A 57 -3.18 0.08 -1.46
C LEU A 57 -1.97 0.12 -2.39
N LEU A 58 -1.17 -0.95 -2.44
CA LEU A 58 -0.05 -1.07 -3.38
C LEU A 58 -0.56 -1.12 -4.82
N GLY A 59 -1.60 -1.91 -5.09
CA GLY A 59 -2.26 -1.95 -6.39
C GLY A 59 -2.74 -0.57 -6.82
N LEU A 60 -3.37 0.18 -5.92
CA LEU A 60 -3.81 1.54 -6.19
C LEU A 60 -2.64 2.49 -6.50
N CYS A 61 -1.57 2.49 -5.69
CA CYS A 61 -0.38 3.30 -5.96
C CYS A 61 0.24 2.97 -7.33
N LEU A 62 0.29 1.69 -7.70
CA LEU A 62 0.83 1.24 -8.98
C LEU A 62 -0.04 1.68 -10.17
N LEU A 63 -1.37 1.68 -10.03
CA LEU A 63 -2.28 2.25 -11.03
C LEU A 63 -2.01 3.74 -11.23
N GLU A 64 -1.90 4.49 -10.13
CA GLU A 64 -1.64 5.94 -10.15
C GLU A 64 -0.26 6.27 -10.72
N SER A 65 0.72 5.37 -10.60
CA SER A 65 2.04 5.47 -11.24
C SER A 65 2.07 4.97 -12.70
N GLY A 66 0.95 4.48 -13.24
CA GLY A 66 0.86 3.94 -14.60
C GLY A 66 1.35 2.50 -14.78
N GLU A 67 1.79 1.84 -13.70
CA GLU A 67 2.29 0.46 -13.68
C GLU A 67 1.15 -0.57 -13.64
N ARG A 68 0.26 -0.51 -14.64
CA ARG A 68 -0.99 -1.30 -14.70
C ARG A 68 -0.79 -2.81 -14.56
N LYS A 69 0.29 -3.37 -15.14
CA LYS A 69 0.60 -4.81 -15.04
C LYS A 69 0.91 -5.22 -13.60
N ALA A 70 1.78 -4.47 -12.93
CA ALA A 70 2.15 -4.73 -11.53
C ALA A 70 0.96 -4.52 -10.59
N ALA A 71 0.15 -3.48 -10.84
CA ALA A 71 -1.07 -3.25 -10.09
C ALA A 71 -2.04 -4.43 -10.19
N SER A 72 -2.26 -4.92 -11.40
CA SER A 72 -3.21 -6.01 -11.65
C SER A 72 -2.83 -7.29 -10.90
N GLU A 73 -1.53 -7.60 -10.83
CA GLU A 73 -1.03 -8.73 -10.06
C GLU A 73 -1.35 -8.61 -8.57
N GLN A 74 -1.17 -7.42 -7.97
CA GLN A 74 -1.48 -7.23 -6.55
C GLN A 74 -2.99 -7.29 -6.28
N LEU A 75 -3.80 -6.69 -7.15
CA LEU A 75 -5.26 -6.68 -7.02
C LEU A 75 -5.87 -8.08 -7.21
N ARG A 76 -5.33 -8.90 -8.11
CA ARG A 76 -5.74 -10.30 -8.25
C ARG A 76 -5.49 -11.09 -6.98
N ARG A 77 -4.33 -10.93 -6.33
CA ARG A 77 -4.05 -11.60 -5.04
C ARG A 77 -4.99 -11.16 -3.92
N VAL A 78 -5.50 -9.92 -3.98
CA VAL A 78 -6.57 -9.49 -3.06
C VAL A 78 -7.84 -10.28 -3.34
N LEU A 79 -8.28 -10.34 -4.60
CA LEU A 79 -9.49 -11.08 -4.99
C LEU A 79 -9.40 -12.60 -4.83
N GLU A 80 -8.21 -13.19 -4.94
CA GLU A 80 -7.98 -14.61 -4.66
C GLU A 80 -8.26 -14.95 -3.19
N ARG A 81 -8.07 -13.98 -2.27
CA ARG A 81 -8.26 -14.17 -0.83
C ARG A 81 -9.58 -13.61 -0.32
N ASP A 82 -10.05 -12.52 -0.93
CA ASP A 82 -11.31 -11.86 -0.66
C ASP A 82 -12.02 -11.57 -1.99
N PRO A 83 -12.72 -12.57 -2.57
CA PRO A 83 -13.43 -12.43 -3.84
C PRO A 83 -14.49 -11.34 -3.83
N ASP A 84 -15.03 -11.00 -2.65
CA ASP A 84 -16.06 -9.99 -2.46
C ASP A 84 -15.48 -8.57 -2.28
N HIS A 85 -14.15 -8.39 -2.43
CA HIS A 85 -13.50 -7.09 -2.33
C HIS A 85 -13.85 -6.18 -3.52
N THR A 86 -15.03 -5.57 -3.45
CA THR A 86 -15.65 -4.74 -4.50
C THR A 86 -14.71 -3.68 -5.09
N LEU A 87 -13.91 -3.02 -4.26
CA LEU A 87 -12.96 -2.00 -4.72
C LEU A 87 -11.84 -2.58 -5.59
N ALA A 88 -11.39 -3.81 -5.29
CA ALA A 88 -10.33 -4.48 -6.05
C ALA A 88 -10.86 -5.02 -7.37
N ALA A 89 -12.09 -5.53 -7.36
CA ALA A 89 -12.80 -5.91 -8.58
C ALA A 89 -13.02 -4.71 -9.50
N ALA A 90 -13.50 -3.59 -8.95
CA ALA A 90 -13.72 -2.36 -9.71
C ALA A 90 -12.42 -1.77 -10.29
N ALA A 91 -11.28 -1.93 -9.61
CA ALA A 91 -9.98 -1.45 -10.09
C ALA A 91 -9.35 -2.32 -11.20
N LEU A 92 -9.88 -3.52 -11.44
CA LEU A 92 -9.45 -4.44 -12.50
C LEU A 92 -10.39 -4.47 -13.72
N ALA A 93 -11.60 -3.92 -13.57
CA ALA A 93 -12.63 -3.84 -14.61
C ALA A 93 -12.29 -2.75 -15.64
#